data_AF-A0A3N5WVM1-F1
#
_entry.id   AF-A0A3N5WVM1-F1
#
_cell.length_a   1.000
_cell.length_b   1.000
_cell.length_c   1.000
_cell.angle_alpha   90.00
_cell.angle_beta   90.00
_cell.angle_gamma   90.00
#
_symmetry.space_group_name_H-M   'P 1'
#
loop_
_entity.id
_entity.type
_entity.pdbx_description
1 polymer ?
#
loop_
_entity_poly.entity_id
_entity_poly.type
_entity_poly.pdbx_seq_one_letter_code
_entity_poly.pdbx_strand_id
1 'polypeptide(L)'
;MNQKHWGILLFILAAGLGLYALRLGPVQESIVFSSYSALAAATMVAGLIIYRPKPLAGWLLFAAGQSLVALGDFIFVQAVYLQNEWASALLPGVLYIAGQTAFLLGLGWIYFTYRDNMTTHAVTQGIIVAIGLAALIWITEVSPNLNSGFGWQDWLWALAFPSGMLVLFTLASVVLLTPVGYPVSFRTMFAGLVACVIGYQFYQPSNTLAISTATTPLFSPASVHLVYLNDFAYSAGYLLLGMAFLHPTLRAYRGPLPLKDSKISLVEIFLLSAAFWLAPAVYVINNLD
;
A
#
# COMPACT_ATOMS: atom_id res chain seq x y z
N MET A 1 -4.86 20.83 -12.01
CA MET A 1 -4.42 20.19 -13.26
C MET A 1 -5.66 19.80 -14.08
N ASN A 2 -5.60 19.74 -15.41
CA ASN A 2 -6.71 19.16 -16.21
C ASN A 2 -6.46 17.65 -16.40
N GLN A 3 -7.47 16.89 -16.85
CA GLN A 3 -7.34 15.43 -17.00
C GLN A 3 -6.24 15.02 -17.98
N LYS A 4 -6.04 15.79 -19.05
CA LYS A 4 -5.00 15.52 -20.06
C LYS A 4 -3.58 15.61 -19.47
N HIS A 5 -3.30 16.66 -18.71
CA HIS A 5 -2.00 16.84 -18.05
C HIS A 5 -1.78 15.79 -16.95
N TRP A 6 -2.83 15.39 -16.24
CA TRP A 6 -2.74 14.29 -15.27
C TRP A 6 -2.35 12.97 -15.94
N GLY A 7 -2.98 12.63 -17.07
CA GLY A 7 -2.66 11.41 -17.81
C GLY A 7 -1.24 11.40 -18.38
N ILE A 8 -0.76 12.54 -18.88
CA ILE A 8 0.64 12.68 -19.36
C ILE A 8 1.62 12.47 -18.19
N LEU A 9 1.35 13.10 -17.04
CA LEU A 9 2.21 12.94 -15.87
C LEU A 9 2.22 11.49 -15.37
N LEU A 10 1.06 10.83 -15.32
CA LEU A 10 0.97 9.41 -14.97
C LEU A 10 1.79 8.57 -15.93
N PHE A 11 1.68 8.81 -17.24
CA PHE A 11 2.43 8.07 -18.25
C PHE A 11 3.95 8.24 -18.09
N ILE A 12 4.44 9.48 -17.91
CA ILE A 12 5.87 9.76 -17.74
C ILE A 12 6.40 9.07 -16.48
N LEU A 13 5.67 9.18 -15.37
CA LEU A 13 6.08 8.57 -14.11
C LEU A 13 5.95 7.04 -14.14
N ALA A 14 4.96 6.49 -14.85
CA ALA A 14 4.82 5.06 -15.06
C ALA A 14 5.92 4.49 -15.98
N ALA A 15 6.38 5.25 -16.98
CA ALA A 15 7.50 4.85 -17.84
C ALA A 15 8.79 4.66 -17.02
N GLY A 16 8.96 5.41 -15.92
CA GLY A 16 10.06 5.20 -14.97
C GLY A 16 10.05 3.84 -14.28
N LEU A 17 8.89 3.16 -14.19
CA LEU A 17 8.84 1.78 -13.68
C LEU A 17 9.52 0.79 -14.64
N GLY A 18 9.71 1.17 -15.91
CA GLY A 18 10.51 0.40 -16.87
C GLY A 18 11.98 0.27 -16.48
N LEU A 19 12.48 1.10 -15.55
CA LEU A 19 13.83 0.96 -15.01
C LEU A 19 14.04 -0.38 -14.30
N TYR A 20 13.00 -0.98 -13.72
CA TYR A 20 13.08 -2.32 -13.12
C TYR A 20 13.33 -3.42 -14.17
N ALA A 21 13.00 -3.19 -15.45
CA ALA A 21 13.33 -4.14 -16.51
C ALA A 21 14.83 -4.18 -16.84
N LEU A 22 15.59 -3.15 -16.44
CA LEU A 22 17.03 -3.05 -16.69
C LEU A 22 17.88 -3.81 -15.66
N ARG A 23 17.28 -4.33 -14.57
CA ARG A 23 17.96 -5.07 -13.51
C ARG A 23 19.23 -4.34 -13.02
N LEU A 24 19.04 -3.10 -12.59
CA LEU A 24 20.12 -2.16 -12.26
C LEU A 24 20.93 -2.59 -11.02
N GLY A 25 20.42 -3.56 -10.26
CA GLY A 25 21.03 -4.07 -9.04
C GLY A 25 20.30 -3.56 -7.79
N PRO A 26 20.47 -4.25 -6.65
CA PRO A 26 19.64 -4.03 -5.47
C PRO A 26 19.74 -2.62 -4.89
N VAL A 27 20.93 -1.99 -4.95
CA VAL A 27 21.13 -0.63 -4.43
C VAL A 27 20.43 0.41 -5.31
N GLN A 28 20.62 0.33 -6.63
CA GLN A 28 20.04 1.26 -7.60
C GLN A 28 18.50 1.17 -7.57
N GLU A 29 17.98 -0.04 -7.47
CA GLU A 29 16.54 -0.28 -7.41
C GLU A 29 15.92 0.15 -6.09
N SER A 30 16.64 -0.01 -4.97
CA SER A 30 16.24 0.57 -3.68
C SER A 30 16.17 2.10 -3.75
N ILE A 31 17.09 2.75 -4.47
CA ILE A 31 17.03 4.21 -4.70
C ILE A 31 15.80 4.57 -5.53
N VAL A 32 15.50 3.81 -6.60
CA VAL A 32 14.28 4.01 -7.41
C VAL A 32 13.04 3.85 -6.54
N PHE A 33 12.96 2.78 -5.75
CA PHE A 33 11.87 2.50 -4.81
C PHE A 33 11.66 3.66 -3.83
N SER A 34 12.70 4.09 -3.11
CA SER A 34 12.59 5.21 -2.16
C SER A 34 12.21 6.52 -2.85
N SER A 35 12.66 6.72 -4.09
CA SER A 35 12.29 7.90 -4.87
C SER A 35 10.80 7.92 -5.21
N TYR A 36 10.20 6.78 -5.55
CA TYR A 36 8.76 6.67 -5.76
C TYR A 36 7.97 6.92 -4.47
N SER A 37 8.44 6.42 -3.33
CA SER A 37 7.80 6.67 -2.02
C SER A 37 7.84 8.15 -1.63
N ALA A 38 8.99 8.80 -1.80
CA ALA A 38 9.15 10.24 -1.58
C ALA A 38 8.32 11.08 -2.56
N LEU A 39 8.26 10.66 -3.83
CA LEU A 39 7.43 11.29 -4.85
C LEU A 39 5.94 11.19 -4.48
N ALA A 40 5.49 10.04 -3.98
CA ALA A 40 4.12 9.88 -3.50
C ALA A 40 3.80 10.86 -2.38
N ALA A 41 4.66 10.97 -1.36
CA ALA A 41 4.49 11.95 -0.29
C ALA A 41 4.39 13.40 -0.81
N ALA A 42 5.33 13.80 -1.69
CA ALA A 42 5.37 15.14 -2.26
C ALA A 42 4.13 15.45 -3.10
N THR A 43 3.71 14.52 -3.96
CA THR A 43 2.53 14.68 -4.82
C THR A 43 1.22 14.66 -4.03
N MET A 44 1.16 13.90 -2.93
CA MET A 44 0.04 13.96 -1.99
C MET A 44 -0.08 15.35 -1.37
N VAL A 45 1.00 15.89 -0.79
CA VAL A 45 1.01 17.25 -0.22
C VAL A 45 0.64 18.30 -1.29
N ALA A 46 1.23 18.21 -2.48
CA ALA A 46 0.92 19.13 -3.59
C ALA A 46 -0.57 19.05 -3.98
N GLY A 47 -1.13 17.84 -4.07
CA GLY A 47 -2.56 17.62 -4.34
C GLY A 47 -3.47 18.31 -3.33
N LEU A 48 -3.11 18.27 -2.04
CA LEU A 48 -3.86 18.97 -0.98
C LEU A 48 -3.82 20.49 -1.14
N ILE A 49 -2.64 21.04 -1.45
CA ILE A 49 -2.47 22.48 -1.67
C ILE A 49 -3.28 22.95 -2.88
N ILE A 50 -3.26 22.18 -3.97
CA ILE A 50 -3.88 22.52 -5.26
C ILE A 50 -5.41 22.36 -5.23
N TYR A 51 -5.92 21.26 -4.68
CA TYR A 51 -7.35 20.93 -4.77
C TYR A 51 -8.14 21.27 -3.51
N ARG A 52 -7.49 21.30 -2.33
CA ARG A 52 -8.09 21.59 -1.03
C ARG A 52 -9.38 20.78 -0.81
N PRO A 53 -9.29 19.44 -0.74
CA PRO A 53 -10.45 18.58 -0.57
C PRO A 53 -11.09 18.76 0.81
N LYS A 54 -12.36 18.38 0.94
CA LYS A 54 -13.06 18.29 2.22
C LYS A 54 -13.42 16.82 2.53
N PRO A 55 -13.43 16.39 3.80
CA PRO A 55 -12.84 17.07 4.96
C PRO A 55 -11.32 17.06 4.89
N LEU A 56 -10.67 18.22 5.05
CA LEU A 56 -9.22 18.34 4.86
C LEU A 56 -8.40 17.47 5.85
N ALA A 57 -8.89 17.31 7.08
CA ALA A 57 -8.19 16.57 8.12
C ALA A 57 -7.90 15.11 7.73
N GLY A 58 -8.87 14.40 7.16
CA GLY A 58 -8.66 13.02 6.70
C GLY A 58 -7.58 12.93 5.62
N TRP A 59 -7.61 13.85 4.66
CA TRP A 59 -6.62 13.92 3.59
C TRP A 59 -5.22 14.34 4.05
N LEU A 60 -5.12 15.21 5.05
CA LEU A 60 -3.84 15.55 5.69
C LEU A 60 -3.21 14.35 6.39
N LEU A 61 -4.02 13.56 7.09
CA LEU A 61 -3.56 12.33 7.74
C LEU A 61 -3.03 11.30 6.72
N PHE A 62 -3.63 11.22 5.53
CA PHE A 62 -3.05 10.43 4.44
C PHE A 62 -1.68 10.95 4.00
N ALA A 63 -1.55 12.25 3.71
CA ALA A 63 -0.27 12.81 3.28
C ALA A 63 0.82 12.68 4.38
N ALA A 64 0.44 12.86 5.64
CA ALA A 64 1.32 12.64 6.79
C ALA A 64 1.75 11.18 6.89
N GLY A 65 0.82 10.23 6.72
CA GLY A 65 1.11 8.80 6.74
C GLY A 65 2.12 8.39 5.67
N GLN A 66 1.91 8.83 4.43
CA GLN A 66 2.87 8.56 3.34
C GLN A 66 4.22 9.24 3.57
N SER A 67 4.24 10.42 4.19
CA SER A 67 5.50 11.11 4.50
C SER A 67 6.32 10.36 5.54
N LEU A 68 5.66 9.76 6.54
CA LEU A 68 6.31 8.88 7.53
C LEU A 68 6.82 7.60 6.85
N VAL A 69 6.04 7.00 5.96
CA VAL A 69 6.48 5.83 5.18
C VAL A 69 7.69 6.15 4.32
N ALA A 70 7.68 7.27 3.58
CA ALA A 70 8.82 7.69 2.75
C ALA A 70 10.09 7.96 3.57
N LEU A 71 9.94 8.52 4.78
CA LEU A 71 11.06 8.69 5.70
C LEU A 71 11.57 7.33 6.21
N GLY A 72 10.66 6.40 6.51
CA GLY A 72 11.00 5.02 6.88
C GLY A 72 11.77 4.33 5.76
N ASP A 73 11.29 4.40 4.52
CA ASP A 73 11.94 3.82 3.34
C ASP A 73 13.34 4.38 3.15
N PHE A 74 13.50 5.70 3.27
CA PHE A 74 14.81 6.35 3.16
C PHE A 74 15.79 5.86 4.23
N ILE A 75 15.36 5.82 5.50
CA ILE A 75 16.22 5.36 6.61
C ILE A 75 16.54 3.87 6.46
N PHE A 76 15.55 3.06 6.07
CA PHE A 76 15.74 1.64 5.83
C PHE A 76 16.77 1.41 4.74
N VAL A 77 16.67 2.12 3.61
CA VAL A 77 17.61 1.97 2.51
C VAL A 77 19.02 2.39 2.89
N GLN A 78 19.17 3.50 3.62
CA GLN A 78 20.47 3.94 4.13
C GLN A 78 21.09 2.91 5.09
N ALA A 79 20.33 2.45 6.08
CA ALA A 79 20.83 1.53 7.10
C ALA A 79 21.13 0.13 6.54
N VAL A 80 20.18 -0.46 5.80
CA VAL A 80 20.25 -1.86 5.40
C VAL A 80 21.07 -2.05 4.13
N TYR A 81 20.84 -1.24 3.09
CA TYR A 81 21.50 -1.45 1.79
C TYR A 81 22.83 -0.73 1.64
N LEU A 82 23.04 0.40 2.32
CA LEU A 82 24.28 1.17 2.20
C LEU A 82 25.25 0.94 3.36
N GLN A 83 24.74 0.71 4.57
CA GLN A 83 25.56 0.54 5.77
C GLN A 83 25.64 -0.92 6.25
N ASN A 84 24.77 -1.81 5.74
CA ASN A 84 24.69 -3.21 6.13
C ASN A 84 24.39 -3.40 7.64
N GLU A 85 23.65 -2.46 8.25
CA GLU A 85 23.33 -2.42 9.67
C GLU A 85 21.85 -2.74 9.92
N TRP A 86 21.54 -4.03 10.09
CA TRP A 86 20.17 -4.47 10.41
C TRP A 86 19.66 -3.99 11.78
N ALA A 87 20.56 -3.79 12.74
CA ALA A 87 20.20 -3.31 14.08
C ALA A 87 19.50 -1.93 14.07
N SER A 88 19.69 -1.13 13.02
CA SER A 88 19.02 0.16 12.81
C SER A 88 17.59 0.07 12.26
N ALA A 89 17.07 -1.11 11.95
CA ALA A 89 15.74 -1.29 11.35
C ALA A 89 14.56 -0.95 12.29
N LEU A 90 14.81 -0.77 13.59
CA LEU A 90 13.79 -0.38 14.57
C LEU A 90 13.10 0.95 14.20
N LEU A 91 13.88 1.97 13.83
CA LEU A 91 13.35 3.30 13.54
C LEU A 91 12.49 3.34 12.27
N PRO A 92 12.91 2.79 11.10
CA PRO A 92 12.04 2.62 9.94
C PRO A 92 10.74 1.93 10.29
N GLY A 93 10.82 0.86 11.07
CA GLY A 93 9.66 0.14 11.51
C GLY A 93 8.65 0.98 12.30
N VAL A 94 9.12 1.79 13.27
CA VAL A 94 8.25 2.70 14.04
C VAL A 94 7.57 3.71 13.11
N LEU A 95 8.31 4.22 12.12
CA LEU A 95 7.77 5.15 11.14
C LEU A 95 6.70 4.51 10.25
N TYR A 96 6.89 3.25 9.83
CA TYR A 96 5.88 2.52 9.07
C TYR A 96 4.60 2.29 9.88
N ILE A 97 4.71 1.95 11.16
CA ILE A 97 3.55 1.77 12.05
C ILE A 97 2.81 3.09 12.27
N ALA A 98 3.55 4.17 12.53
CA ALA A 98 2.99 5.50 12.67
C ALA A 98 2.31 5.96 11.37
N GLY A 99 2.92 5.68 10.22
CA GLY A 99 2.37 5.97 8.90
C GLY A 99 1.06 5.23 8.63
N GLN A 100 1.03 3.93 8.91
CA GLN A 100 -0.18 3.12 8.83
C GLN A 100 -1.28 3.67 9.76
N THR A 101 -0.94 3.98 11.01
CA THR A 101 -1.87 4.57 11.97
C THR A 101 -2.47 5.87 11.46
N ALA A 102 -1.65 6.76 10.87
CA ALA A 102 -2.13 7.99 10.26
C ALA A 102 -3.09 7.71 9.09
N PHE A 103 -2.81 6.73 8.23
CA PHE A 103 -3.74 6.33 7.19
C PHE A 103 -5.09 5.83 7.76
N LEU A 104 -5.06 5.02 8.81
CA LEU A 104 -6.28 4.53 9.47
C LEU A 104 -7.10 5.66 10.06
N LEU A 105 -6.46 6.59 10.77
CA LEU A 105 -7.11 7.77 11.34
C LEU A 105 -7.68 8.68 10.24
N GLY A 106 -6.93 8.87 9.15
CA GLY A 106 -7.37 9.70 8.02
C GLY A 106 -8.61 9.14 7.35
N LEU A 107 -8.62 7.83 7.16
CA LEU A 107 -9.73 7.13 6.55
C LEU A 107 -10.94 7.02 7.48
N GLY A 108 -10.71 6.74 8.76
CA GLY A 108 -11.73 6.81 9.81
C GLY A 108 -12.37 8.19 9.88
N TRP A 109 -11.59 9.26 9.76
CA TRP A 109 -12.10 10.63 9.70
C TRP A 109 -13.04 10.83 8.51
N ILE A 110 -12.65 10.39 7.31
CA ILE A 110 -13.51 10.46 6.12
C ILE A 110 -14.79 9.65 6.34
N TYR A 111 -14.67 8.42 6.86
CA TYR A 111 -15.80 7.56 7.17
C TYR A 111 -16.78 8.25 8.11
N PHE A 112 -16.34 8.70 9.29
CA PHE A 112 -17.22 9.33 10.27
C PHE A 112 -17.82 10.65 9.77
N THR A 113 -17.12 11.38 8.91
CA THR A 113 -17.65 12.60 8.29
C THR A 113 -18.81 12.31 7.34
N TYR A 114 -18.80 11.15 6.67
CA TYR A 114 -19.78 10.82 5.63
C TYR A 114 -20.71 9.65 5.98
N ARG A 115 -20.59 9.06 7.17
CA ARG A 115 -21.32 7.85 7.58
C ARG A 115 -22.83 7.95 7.40
N ASP A 116 -23.40 9.14 7.61
CA ASP A 116 -24.85 9.37 7.51
C ASP A 116 -25.35 9.29 6.05
N ASN A 117 -24.44 9.34 5.08
CA ASN A 117 -24.72 9.17 3.65
C ASN A 117 -24.37 7.76 3.14
N MET A 118 -23.93 6.86 4.03
CA MET A 118 -23.56 5.49 3.67
C MET A 118 -24.71 4.53 3.97
N THR A 119 -24.93 3.56 3.08
CA THR A 119 -25.89 2.49 3.35
C THR A 119 -25.23 1.41 4.19
N THR A 120 -25.99 0.81 5.11
CA THR A 120 -25.53 -0.33 5.92
C THR A 120 -25.02 -1.46 5.02
N HIS A 121 -25.65 -1.65 3.85
CA HIS A 121 -25.24 -2.65 2.87
C HIS A 121 -23.79 -2.45 2.40
N ALA A 122 -23.40 -1.23 2.02
CA ALA A 122 -22.06 -0.94 1.52
C ALA A 122 -20.99 -1.12 2.63
N VAL A 123 -21.34 -0.73 3.87
CA VAL A 123 -20.47 -0.96 5.04
C VAL A 123 -20.27 -2.46 5.28
N THR A 124 -21.34 -3.25 5.28
CA THR A 124 -21.27 -4.71 5.46
C THR A 124 -20.42 -5.38 4.37
N GLN A 125 -20.55 -4.98 3.11
CA GLN A 125 -19.74 -5.53 2.02
C GLN A 125 -18.26 -5.19 2.19
N GLY A 126 -17.93 -3.96 2.55
CA GLY A 126 -16.54 -3.59 2.82
C GLY A 126 -15.93 -4.37 3.99
N ILE A 127 -16.72 -4.67 5.03
CA ILE A 127 -16.31 -5.55 6.14
C ILE A 127 -16.11 -7.01 5.67
N ILE A 128 -16.96 -7.52 4.79
CA ILE A 128 -16.77 -8.88 4.25
C ILE A 128 -15.46 -8.97 3.46
N VAL A 129 -15.20 -8.01 2.58
CA VAL A 129 -13.95 -7.94 1.80
C VAL A 129 -12.74 -7.83 2.73
N ALA A 130 -12.84 -6.99 3.76
CA ALA A 130 -11.82 -6.86 4.80
C ALA A 130 -11.45 -8.20 5.45
N ILE A 131 -12.46 -8.93 5.92
CA ILE A 131 -12.29 -10.18 6.64
C ILE A 131 -11.67 -11.23 5.71
N GLY A 132 -12.09 -11.26 4.44
CA GLY A 132 -11.48 -12.14 3.42
C GLY A 132 -10.00 -11.86 3.25
N LEU A 133 -9.61 -10.59 3.09
CA LEU A 133 -8.21 -10.18 2.98
C LEU A 133 -7.44 -10.40 4.30
N ALA A 134 -8.11 -10.26 5.44
CA ALA A 134 -7.56 -10.53 6.78
C ALA A 134 -7.18 -11.98 6.95
N ALA A 135 -8.10 -12.87 6.62
CA ALA A 135 -7.84 -14.29 6.59
C ALA A 135 -6.71 -14.62 5.60
N LEU A 136 -6.67 -13.94 4.44
CA LEU A 136 -5.63 -14.13 3.43
C LEU A 136 -4.24 -13.86 3.99
N ILE A 137 -4.01 -12.63 4.47
CA ILE A 137 -2.72 -12.19 5.01
C ILE A 137 -2.38 -13.03 6.25
N TRP A 138 -3.36 -13.39 7.08
CA TRP A 138 -3.12 -14.26 8.22
C TRP A 138 -2.59 -15.63 7.80
N ILE A 139 -3.20 -16.25 6.79
CA ILE A 139 -2.83 -17.61 6.35
C ILE A 139 -1.51 -17.63 5.58
N THR A 140 -1.26 -16.63 4.73
CA THR A 140 -0.06 -16.61 3.87
C THR A 140 1.16 -15.99 4.54
N GLU A 141 0.97 -15.02 5.43
CA GLU A 141 2.06 -14.21 5.98
C GLU A 141 2.24 -14.42 7.48
N VAL A 142 1.16 -14.37 8.26
CA VAL A 142 1.31 -14.42 9.73
C VAL A 142 1.55 -15.85 10.19
N SER A 143 0.60 -16.74 9.93
CA SER A 143 0.58 -18.11 10.44
C SER A 143 1.84 -18.93 10.14
N PRO A 144 2.43 -18.88 8.92
CA PRO A 144 3.65 -19.63 8.63
C PRO A 144 4.86 -19.16 9.44
N ASN A 145 4.91 -17.87 9.77
CA ASN A 145 5.98 -17.26 10.54
C ASN A 145 5.80 -17.42 12.07
N LEU A 146 4.65 -17.89 12.56
CA LEU A 146 4.42 -18.02 14.01
C LEU A 146 5.21 -19.16 14.68
N ASN A 147 5.72 -20.12 13.91
CA ASN A 147 6.37 -21.34 14.44
C ASN A 147 7.87 -21.15 14.78
N SER A 148 8.45 -19.99 14.50
CA SER A 148 9.89 -19.74 14.65
C SER A 148 10.22 -18.96 15.93
N GLY A 149 10.06 -19.57 17.11
CA GLY A 149 10.72 -19.14 18.37
C GLY A 149 10.77 -17.64 18.70
N PHE A 150 9.81 -16.84 18.22
CA PHE A 150 9.93 -15.39 18.15
C PHE A 150 9.82 -14.70 19.51
N GLY A 151 10.60 -13.64 19.71
CA GLY A 151 10.43 -12.74 20.85
C GLY A 151 9.17 -11.87 20.69
N TRP A 152 8.67 -11.28 21.78
CA TRP A 152 7.47 -10.42 21.73
C TRP A 152 7.62 -9.18 20.82
N GLN A 153 8.86 -8.75 20.55
CA GLN A 153 9.18 -7.66 19.64
C GLN A 153 8.98 -8.08 18.17
N ASP A 154 9.41 -9.29 17.82
CA ASP A 154 9.20 -9.87 16.49
C ASP A 154 7.71 -10.11 16.23
N TRP A 155 6.94 -10.43 17.28
CA TRP A 155 5.47 -10.48 17.23
C TRP A 155 4.82 -9.14 16.91
N LEU A 156 5.31 -8.04 17.50
CA LEU A 156 4.81 -6.70 17.16
C LEU A 156 5.11 -6.38 15.70
N TRP A 157 6.29 -6.74 15.18
CA TRP A 157 6.63 -6.57 13.76
C TRP A 157 5.76 -7.42 12.85
N ALA A 158 5.61 -8.71 13.16
CA ALA A 158 4.83 -9.66 12.39
C ALA A 158 3.33 -9.32 12.37
N LEU A 159 2.81 -8.64 13.38
CA LEU A 159 1.40 -8.25 13.46
C LEU A 159 1.12 -6.84 12.93
N ALA A 160 2.04 -5.89 13.10
CA ALA A 160 1.78 -4.49 12.78
C ALA A 160 1.61 -4.26 11.27
N PHE A 161 2.41 -4.94 10.44
CA PHE A 161 2.31 -4.83 8.97
C PHE A 161 1.01 -5.45 8.41
N PRO A 162 0.65 -6.70 8.76
CA PRO A 162 -0.64 -7.28 8.40
C PRO A 162 -1.82 -6.45 8.89
N SER A 163 -1.85 -6.07 10.16
CA SER A 163 -3.01 -5.39 10.74
C SER A 163 -3.28 -4.02 10.10
N GLY A 164 -2.26 -3.21 9.81
CA GLY A 164 -2.47 -1.93 9.14
C GLY A 164 -2.92 -2.08 7.69
N MET A 165 -2.47 -3.10 6.97
CA MET A 165 -2.97 -3.42 5.63
C MET A 165 -4.44 -3.85 5.65
N LEU A 166 -4.86 -4.60 6.67
CA LEU A 166 -6.25 -5.06 6.80
C LEU A 166 -7.22 -3.94 7.08
N VAL A 167 -6.88 -3.03 7.97
CA VAL A 167 -7.78 -1.90 8.27
C VAL A 167 -7.79 -0.91 7.09
N LEU A 168 -6.66 -0.74 6.38
CA LEU A 168 -6.63 0.05 5.14
C LEU A 168 -7.54 -0.54 4.06
N PHE A 169 -7.50 -1.86 3.85
CA PHE A 169 -8.36 -2.53 2.88
C PHE A 169 -9.81 -2.52 3.28
N THR A 170 -10.11 -2.74 4.55
CA THR A 170 -11.47 -2.67 5.08
C THR A 170 -12.11 -1.36 4.70
N LEU A 171 -11.44 -0.29 5.09
CA LEU A 171 -12.02 1.02 4.99
C LEU A 171 -11.94 1.56 3.55
N ALA A 172 -10.92 1.19 2.76
CA ALA A 172 -10.84 1.57 1.37
C ALA A 172 -11.88 0.82 0.51
N SER A 173 -12.22 -0.42 0.88
CA SER A 173 -13.32 -1.18 0.28
C SER A 173 -14.68 -0.57 0.64
N VAL A 174 -14.90 -0.18 1.90
CA VAL A 174 -16.11 0.56 2.32
C VAL A 174 -16.24 1.88 1.54
N VAL A 175 -15.13 2.59 1.33
CA VAL A 175 -15.12 3.84 0.56
C VAL A 175 -15.37 3.60 -0.93
N LEU A 176 -14.85 2.53 -1.52
CA LEU A 176 -15.08 2.20 -2.93
C LEU A 176 -16.51 1.76 -3.23
N LEU A 177 -17.09 1.00 -2.32
CA LEU A 177 -18.44 0.44 -2.47
C LEU A 177 -19.53 1.45 -2.10
N THR A 178 -19.15 2.67 -1.72
CA THR A 178 -20.07 3.79 -1.52
C THR A 178 -19.90 4.82 -2.64
N PRO A 179 -20.89 5.70 -2.87
CA PRO A 179 -20.78 6.80 -3.82
C PRO A 179 -19.54 7.70 -3.60
N VAL A 180 -18.98 7.63 -2.40
CA VAL A 180 -17.70 8.21 -1.93
C VAL A 180 -16.53 7.82 -2.84
N GLY A 181 -16.52 6.58 -3.36
CA GLY A 181 -15.45 6.01 -4.17
C GLY A 181 -15.61 6.20 -5.68
N TYR A 182 -16.65 6.90 -6.14
CA TYR A 182 -16.84 7.18 -7.55
C TYR A 182 -15.73 8.05 -8.18
N PRO A 183 -15.18 9.08 -7.49
CA PRO A 183 -14.07 9.85 -7.99
C PRO A 183 -12.87 8.96 -8.36
N VAL A 184 -12.33 9.19 -9.57
CA VAL A 184 -11.14 8.49 -10.07
C VAL A 184 -9.97 8.56 -9.08
N SER A 185 -9.84 9.64 -8.30
CA SER A 185 -8.86 9.75 -7.21
C SER A 185 -8.96 8.60 -6.21
N PHE A 186 -10.16 8.25 -5.72
CA PHE A 186 -10.33 7.16 -4.76
C PHE A 186 -10.05 5.79 -5.39
N ARG A 187 -10.49 5.57 -6.62
CA ARG A 187 -10.21 4.32 -7.36
C ARG A 187 -8.73 4.12 -7.62
N THR A 188 -8.03 5.19 -8.00
CA THR A 188 -6.57 5.17 -8.21
C THR A 188 -5.84 4.92 -6.90
N MET A 189 -6.29 5.55 -5.79
CA MET A 189 -5.73 5.31 -4.47
C MET A 189 -5.89 3.84 -4.04
N PHE A 190 -7.08 3.27 -4.22
CA PHE A 190 -7.31 1.86 -3.92
C PHE A 190 -6.46 0.93 -4.79
N ALA A 191 -6.36 1.19 -6.10
CA ALA A 191 -5.47 0.42 -6.97
C ALA A 191 -4.01 0.47 -6.51
N GLY A 192 -3.57 1.63 -5.99
CA GLY A 192 -2.26 1.76 -5.36
C GLY A 192 -2.09 0.89 -4.11
N LEU A 193 -3.09 0.86 -3.23
CA LEU A 193 -3.09 -0.02 -2.05
C LEU A 193 -3.04 -1.50 -2.43
N VAL A 194 -3.76 -1.91 -3.48
CA VAL A 194 -3.71 -3.28 -4.03
C VAL A 194 -2.33 -3.63 -4.52
N ALA A 195 -1.67 -2.73 -5.25
CA ALA A 195 -0.29 -2.95 -5.69
C ALA A 195 0.67 -3.10 -4.50
N CYS A 196 0.54 -2.30 -3.43
CA CYS A 196 1.35 -2.46 -2.23
C CYS A 196 1.12 -3.81 -1.52
N VAL A 197 -0.12 -4.31 -1.44
CA VAL A 197 -0.40 -5.64 -0.87
C VAL A 197 0.23 -6.75 -1.70
N ILE A 198 0.11 -6.66 -3.03
CA ILE A 198 0.77 -7.60 -3.94
C ILE A 198 2.29 -7.57 -3.69
N GLY A 199 2.89 -6.38 -3.55
CA GLY A 199 4.29 -6.22 -3.21
C GLY A 199 4.66 -6.91 -1.91
N TYR A 200 3.85 -6.73 -0.86
CA TYR A 200 4.07 -7.37 0.43
C TYR A 200 4.11 -8.91 0.35
N GLN A 201 3.32 -9.54 -0.53
CA GLN A 201 3.37 -11.00 -0.71
C GLN A 201 4.73 -11.52 -1.21
N PHE A 202 5.54 -10.65 -1.81
CA PHE A 202 6.90 -10.96 -2.25
C PHE A 202 7.96 -10.58 -1.22
N TYR A 203 7.57 -9.92 -0.12
CA TYR A 203 8.45 -9.63 0.99
C TYR A 203 8.68 -10.93 1.78
N GLN A 204 9.94 -11.38 1.91
CA GLN A 204 10.28 -12.57 2.72
C GLN A 204 11.02 -12.16 4.00
N PRO A 205 10.34 -12.15 5.17
CA PRO A 205 10.97 -11.86 6.46
C PRO A 205 12.11 -12.82 6.83
N SER A 206 12.03 -14.07 6.36
CA SER A 206 13.03 -15.12 6.61
C SER A 206 14.37 -14.82 5.93
N ASN A 207 14.36 -14.22 4.73
CA ASN A 207 15.58 -13.78 4.07
C ASN A 207 16.18 -12.59 4.80
N THR A 208 15.38 -11.67 5.33
CA THR A 208 15.87 -10.47 6.04
C THR A 208 16.37 -10.76 7.46
N LEU A 209 15.80 -11.72 8.17
CA LEU A 209 16.24 -12.15 9.50
C LEU A 209 17.46 -13.10 9.47
N ALA A 210 17.67 -13.88 8.40
CA ALA A 210 18.85 -14.74 8.23
C ALA A 210 20.17 -13.96 8.07
N ILE A 211 20.10 -12.64 7.85
CA ILE A 211 21.23 -11.74 7.57
C ILE A 211 21.94 -11.29 8.86
N SER A 212 21.56 -11.82 10.03
CA SER A 212 22.26 -11.54 11.28
C SER A 212 23.67 -12.17 11.38
N THR A 213 24.17 -12.82 10.32
CA THR A 213 25.55 -13.31 10.23
C THR A 213 26.29 -12.57 9.11
N ALA A 214 27.33 -11.81 9.48
CA ALA A 214 28.08 -10.87 8.63
C ALA A 214 28.78 -11.48 7.38
N THR A 215 28.56 -12.75 7.07
CA THR A 215 29.22 -13.50 5.99
C THR A 215 28.28 -14.04 4.92
N THR A 216 26.97 -13.84 5.06
CA THR A 216 25.99 -14.24 4.04
C THR A 216 25.58 -13.05 3.16
N PRO A 217 25.48 -13.21 1.83
CA PRO A 217 24.91 -12.16 0.99
C PRO A 217 23.48 -11.85 1.47
N LEU A 218 23.13 -10.55 1.56
CA LEU A 218 21.80 -10.07 1.99
C LEU A 218 20.63 -10.75 1.26
N PHE A 219 20.87 -11.25 0.04
CA PHE A 219 19.89 -11.99 -0.75
C PHE A 219 20.52 -13.22 -1.37
N SER A 220 19.83 -14.35 -1.25
CA SER A 220 20.17 -15.54 -2.05
C SER A 220 19.95 -15.24 -3.53
N PRO A 221 20.82 -15.67 -4.45
CA PRO A 221 20.58 -15.58 -5.89
C PRO A 221 19.23 -16.18 -6.31
N ALA A 222 18.74 -17.18 -5.55
CA ALA A 222 17.44 -17.80 -5.79
C ALA A 222 16.25 -16.88 -5.46
N SER A 223 16.38 -15.94 -4.52
CA SER A 223 15.28 -15.08 -4.06
C SER A 223 15.38 -13.61 -4.52
N VAL A 224 16.45 -13.23 -5.21
CA VAL A 224 16.64 -11.87 -5.77
C VAL A 224 15.47 -11.43 -6.67
N HIS A 225 14.86 -12.37 -7.42
CA HIS A 225 13.72 -12.05 -8.28
C HIS A 225 12.46 -11.60 -7.51
N LEU A 226 12.29 -12.06 -6.26
CA LEU A 226 11.17 -11.67 -5.40
C LEU A 226 11.35 -10.24 -4.87
N VAL A 227 12.59 -9.82 -4.60
CA VAL A 227 12.92 -8.43 -4.23
C VAL A 227 12.52 -7.49 -5.37
N TYR A 228 12.84 -7.86 -6.61
CA TYR A 228 12.44 -7.06 -7.79
C TYR A 228 10.92 -6.92 -7.93
N LEU A 229 10.19 -8.01 -7.70
CA LEU A 229 8.72 -7.99 -7.75
C LEU A 229 8.13 -7.16 -6.60
N ASN A 230 8.72 -7.23 -5.41
CA ASN A 230 8.36 -6.42 -4.24
C ASN A 230 8.55 -4.93 -4.55
N ASP A 231 9.76 -4.51 -4.91
CA ASP A 231 10.11 -3.11 -5.16
C ASP A 231 9.30 -2.51 -6.32
N PHE A 232 9.09 -3.29 -7.38
CA PHE A 232 8.26 -2.88 -8.52
C PHE A 232 6.80 -2.66 -8.09
N ALA A 233 6.21 -3.61 -7.37
CA ALA A 233 4.80 -3.54 -6.96
C ALA A 233 4.55 -2.38 -5.98
N TYR A 234 5.46 -2.17 -5.01
CA TYR A 234 5.39 -1.01 -4.13
C TYR A 234 5.60 0.31 -4.87
N SER A 235 6.56 0.39 -5.79
CA SER A 235 6.79 1.61 -6.59
C SER A 235 5.58 1.96 -7.45
N ALA A 236 4.94 0.95 -8.05
CA ALA A 236 3.68 1.12 -8.75
C ALA A 236 2.56 1.58 -7.81
N GLY A 237 2.50 1.02 -6.60
CA GLY A 237 1.57 1.43 -5.55
C GLY A 237 1.74 2.90 -5.15
N TYR A 238 2.96 3.31 -4.81
CA TYR A 238 3.32 4.68 -4.47
C TYR A 238 3.02 5.66 -5.60
N LEU A 239 3.33 5.29 -6.85
CA LEU A 239 2.96 6.08 -8.02
C LEU A 239 1.44 6.33 -8.07
N LEU A 240 0.64 5.28 -7.96
CA LEU A 240 -0.82 5.37 -8.01
C LEU A 240 -1.38 6.20 -6.83
N LEU A 241 -0.84 6.03 -5.63
CA LEU A 241 -1.20 6.83 -4.45
C LEU A 241 -0.92 8.32 -4.66
N GLY A 242 0.27 8.67 -5.14
CA GLY A 242 0.62 10.06 -5.47
C GLY A 242 -0.27 10.65 -6.55
N MET A 243 -0.51 9.89 -7.62
CA MET A 243 -1.35 10.31 -8.73
C MET A 243 -2.82 10.47 -8.35
N ALA A 244 -3.33 9.67 -7.41
CA ALA A 244 -4.67 9.85 -6.86
C ALA A 244 -4.88 11.27 -6.29
N PHE A 245 -3.88 11.82 -5.60
CA PHE A 245 -3.96 13.14 -4.99
C PHE A 245 -3.78 14.27 -6.01
N LEU A 246 -3.11 13.99 -7.12
CA LEU A 246 -3.00 14.94 -8.24
C LEU A 246 -4.22 14.92 -9.17
N HIS A 247 -5.15 13.98 -9.02
CA HIS A 247 -6.30 13.86 -9.91
C HIS A 247 -7.35 14.98 -9.65
N PRO A 248 -7.90 15.61 -10.70
CA PRO A 248 -8.83 16.75 -10.54
C PRO A 248 -10.11 16.44 -9.76
N THR A 249 -10.54 15.17 -9.74
CA THR A 249 -11.74 14.75 -8.99
C THR A 249 -11.59 14.90 -7.49
N LEU A 250 -10.37 15.06 -6.97
CA LEU A 250 -10.15 15.37 -5.57
C LEU A 250 -10.84 16.68 -5.15
N ARG A 251 -11.03 17.63 -6.09
CA ARG A 251 -11.76 18.90 -5.86
C ARG A 251 -13.28 18.71 -5.77
N ALA A 252 -13.84 17.69 -6.42
CA ALA A 252 -15.28 17.46 -6.50
C ALA A 252 -15.90 17.08 -5.14
N TYR A 253 -15.05 16.74 -4.16
CA TYR A 253 -15.42 16.33 -2.81
C TYR A 253 -15.90 17.47 -1.89
N ARG A 254 -16.55 18.49 -2.47
CA ARG A 254 -17.09 19.65 -1.75
C ARG A 254 -18.60 19.61 -1.55
N GLY A 255 -19.32 18.66 -2.16
CA GLY A 255 -20.79 18.56 -2.12
C GLY A 255 -21.30 17.25 -1.50
N PRO A 256 -22.62 17.15 -1.24
CA PRO A 256 -23.26 15.93 -0.76
C PRO A 256 -23.06 14.78 -1.76
N LEU A 257 -22.83 13.60 -1.24
CA LEU A 257 -22.56 12.40 -2.04
C LEU A 257 -23.86 11.96 -2.72
N PRO A 258 -23.82 11.61 -4.02
CA PRO A 258 -25.01 11.11 -4.70
C PRO A 258 -25.44 9.79 -4.05
N LEU A 259 -26.59 9.78 -3.38
CA LEU A 259 -27.22 8.55 -2.88
C LEU A 259 -27.57 7.68 -4.09
N LYS A 260 -26.78 6.64 -4.36
CA LYS A 260 -27.15 5.64 -5.36
C LYS A 260 -26.82 4.28 -4.79
N ASP A 261 -27.84 3.44 -4.66
CA ASP A 261 -27.68 2.01 -4.44
C ASP A 261 -27.02 1.43 -5.71
N SER A 262 -25.70 1.29 -5.69
CA SER A 262 -25.01 0.54 -6.73
C SER A 262 -25.21 -0.95 -6.46
N LYS A 263 -25.94 -1.62 -7.36
CA LYS A 263 -25.92 -3.08 -7.41
C LYS A 263 -24.52 -3.52 -7.81
N ILE A 264 -23.98 -4.54 -7.12
CA ILE A 264 -22.71 -5.17 -7.51
C ILE A 264 -22.80 -5.58 -8.99
N SER A 265 -21.84 -5.12 -9.78
CA SER A 265 -21.67 -5.51 -11.18
C SER A 265 -20.95 -6.86 -11.30
N LEU A 266 -21.19 -7.58 -12.40
CA LEU A 266 -20.48 -8.83 -12.69
C LEU A 266 -18.96 -8.65 -12.77
N VAL A 267 -18.48 -7.46 -13.16
CA VAL A 267 -17.06 -7.13 -13.19
C VAL A 267 -16.48 -7.05 -11.77
N GLU A 268 -17.21 -6.46 -10.83
CA GLU A 268 -16.80 -6.42 -9.41
C GLU A 268 -16.78 -7.83 -8.80
N ILE A 269 -17.75 -8.67 -9.14
CA ILE A 269 -17.76 -10.10 -8.74
C ILE A 269 -16.53 -10.81 -9.29
N PHE A 270 -16.22 -10.61 -10.58
CA PHE A 270 -15.06 -11.22 -11.21
C PHE A 270 -13.75 -10.75 -10.57
N LEU A 271 -13.60 -9.45 -10.31
CA LEU A 271 -12.40 -8.89 -9.66
C LEU A 271 -12.24 -9.38 -8.22
N LEU A 272 -13.34 -9.44 -7.44
CA LEU A 272 -13.33 -10.01 -6.10
C LEU A 272 -12.98 -11.50 -6.12
N SER A 273 -13.51 -12.24 -7.09
CA SER A 273 -13.19 -13.66 -7.28
C SER A 273 -11.72 -13.84 -7.65
N ALA A 274 -11.20 -13.06 -8.60
CA ALA A 274 -9.80 -13.10 -9.00
C ALA A 274 -8.86 -12.72 -7.85
N ALA A 275 -9.23 -11.72 -7.04
CA ALA A 275 -8.49 -11.37 -5.83
C ALA A 275 -8.49 -12.49 -4.80
N PHE A 276 -9.60 -13.24 -4.66
CA PHE A 276 -9.68 -14.42 -3.80
C PHE A 276 -8.76 -15.55 -4.27
N TRP A 277 -8.55 -15.68 -5.58
CA TRP A 277 -7.63 -16.64 -6.19
C TRP A 277 -6.15 -16.24 -6.09
N LEU A 278 -5.82 -15.00 -5.73
CA LEU A 278 -4.43 -14.56 -5.64
C LEU A 278 -3.64 -15.34 -4.58
N ALA A 279 -4.19 -15.62 -3.40
CA ALA A 279 -3.41 -16.37 -2.39
C ALA A 279 -3.20 -17.84 -2.74
N PRO A 280 -4.20 -18.60 -3.22
CA PRO A 280 -3.93 -19.93 -3.76
C PRO A 280 -2.89 -19.91 -4.88
N ALA A 281 -2.96 -18.92 -5.79
CA ALA A 281 -2.02 -18.80 -6.88
C ALA A 281 -0.59 -18.48 -6.39
N VAL A 282 -0.43 -17.51 -5.48
CA VAL A 282 0.86 -17.17 -4.86
C VAL A 282 1.41 -18.34 -4.05
N TYR A 283 0.56 -19.05 -3.31
CA TYR A 283 0.94 -20.25 -2.58
C TYR A 283 1.45 -21.35 -3.53
N VAL A 284 0.76 -21.58 -4.65
CA VAL A 284 1.24 -22.52 -5.68
C VAL A 284 2.55 -22.04 -6.29
N ILE A 285 2.67 -20.77 -6.68
CA ILE A 285 3.90 -20.20 -7.26
C ILE A 285 5.08 -20.32 -6.30
N ASN A 286 4.88 -20.02 -5.02
CA ASN A 286 5.92 -20.12 -4.00
C ASN A 286 6.34 -21.57 -3.69
N ASN A 287 5.56 -22.57 -4.14
CA ASN A 287 5.80 -24.00 -3.93
C ASN A 287 5.95 -24.77 -5.27
N LEU A 288 6.14 -24.07 -6.38
CA LEU A 288 6.55 -24.68 -7.65
C LEU A 288 8.08 -24.68 -7.70
N ASP A 289 8.66 -25.87 -7.81
CA ASP A 289 10.11 -26.13 -7.91
C ASP A 289 10.77 -25.49 -9.15
#